data_AF-A0A7S0FM72-F1
#
_entry.id   AF-A0A7S0FM72-F1
#
_cell.length_a   1.000
_cell.length_b   1.000
_cell.length_c   1.000
_cell.angle_alpha   90.00
_cell.angle_beta   90.00
_cell.angle_gamma   90.00
#
_symmetry.space_group_name_H-M   'P 1'
#
loop_
_entity.id
_entity.type
_entity.pdbx_description
1 polymer ?
#
loop_
_entity_poly.entity_id
_entity_poly.type
_entity_poly.pdbx_seq_one_letter_code
_entity_poly.pdbx_strand_id
1 'polypeptide(L)'
;MKITSLILLQSACSASAFLPPIAGPERTSTIMVRSRSSVDYCNEVEYTTQIEEMSRLLAESNENLARIKELAENIKDLEIQDITLADLGSSPEASMLRRAVAEAKAAVDTFGPNSAEARLSWKDVDKATEEYQYNEQSGEKPWQSHPSYRYSAAHILAHHNYNAVVDSKVLSDAAWSIDQLDALAHFVNIEKARLVESDALHP
;
A
#
# COMPACT_ATOMS: atom_id res chain seq x y z
N MET A 1 -12.14 -19.11 4.76
CA MET A 1 -12.66 -19.31 3.39
C MET A 1 -11.46 -19.54 2.48
N LYS A 2 -11.38 -20.71 1.84
CA LYS A 2 -10.33 -21.05 0.86
C LYS A 2 -10.98 -20.96 -0.53
N ILE A 3 -10.54 -20.01 -1.35
CA ILE A 3 -10.99 -19.90 -2.75
C ILE A 3 -9.97 -20.67 -3.58
N THR A 4 -10.34 -21.89 -3.95
CA THR A 4 -9.61 -22.74 -4.89
C THR A 4 -10.21 -22.48 -6.27
N SER A 5 -9.64 -21.56 -7.04
CA SER A 5 -10.00 -21.37 -8.45
C SER A 5 -8.99 -22.10 -9.32
N LEU A 6 -9.37 -23.32 -9.75
CA LEU A 6 -8.76 -23.97 -10.91
C LEU A 6 -9.27 -23.27 -12.17
N ILE A 7 -8.36 -22.68 -12.95
CA ILE A 7 -8.64 -22.28 -14.33
C ILE A 7 -7.75 -23.17 -15.22
N LEU A 8 -8.39 -24.16 -15.84
CA LEU A 8 -7.84 -25.00 -16.89
C LEU A 8 -8.27 -24.38 -18.23
N LEU A 9 -7.42 -23.53 -18.83
CA LEU A 9 -7.60 -23.09 -20.22
C LEU A 9 -6.90 -24.09 -21.14
N GLN A 10 -7.65 -25.03 -21.68
CA GLN A 10 -7.25 -25.81 -22.85
C GLN A 10 -7.64 -25.02 -24.10
N SER A 11 -6.68 -24.29 -24.69
CA SER A 11 -6.84 -23.69 -26.02
C SER A 11 -6.45 -24.74 -27.07
N ALA A 12 -7.45 -25.38 -27.67
CA ALA A 12 -7.29 -26.24 -28.82
C ALA A 12 -7.34 -25.40 -30.11
N CYS A 13 -6.17 -24.95 -30.59
CA CYS A 13 -6.04 -24.41 -31.93
C CYS A 13 -6.03 -25.57 -32.94
N SER A 14 -7.21 -25.91 -33.48
CA SER A 14 -7.38 -26.88 -34.56
C SER A 14 -6.79 -26.34 -35.87
N ALA A 15 -5.68 -26.95 -36.30
CA ALA A 15 -5.09 -26.74 -37.62
C ALA A 15 -5.98 -27.38 -38.70
N SER A 16 -6.67 -26.56 -39.51
CA SER A 16 -7.39 -27.00 -40.69
C SER A 16 -6.44 -27.07 -41.89
N ALA A 17 -6.14 -28.28 -42.36
CA ALA A 17 -5.31 -28.52 -43.54
C ALA A 17 -6.16 -28.38 -44.81
N PHE A 18 -5.94 -27.31 -45.57
CA PHE A 18 -6.53 -27.07 -46.88
C PHE A 18 -5.60 -27.59 -47.98
N LEU A 19 -6.13 -28.43 -48.88
CA LEU A 19 -5.42 -29.04 -50.01
C LEU A 19 -5.15 -28.04 -51.15
N PRO A 20 -4.13 -28.27 -52.00
CA PRO A 20 -3.66 -27.30 -52.99
C PRO A 20 -4.48 -27.26 -54.31
N PRO A 21 -4.34 -26.17 -55.10
CA PRO A 21 -5.09 -25.93 -56.32
C PRO A 21 -4.44 -26.54 -57.58
N ILE A 22 -5.29 -26.76 -58.59
CA ILE A 22 -4.98 -27.29 -59.93
C ILE A 22 -4.30 -26.19 -60.77
N ALA A 23 -3.26 -26.58 -61.50
CA ALA A 23 -2.32 -25.73 -62.21
C ALA A 23 -2.88 -25.07 -63.49
N GLY A 24 -2.54 -23.79 -63.70
CA GLY A 24 -2.58 -23.08 -64.97
C GLY A 24 -1.35 -22.16 -65.09
N PRO A 25 -0.69 -22.04 -66.27
CA PRO A 25 0.55 -21.29 -66.39
C PRO A 25 0.28 -19.87 -66.88
N GLU A 26 0.12 -18.91 -65.98
CA GLU A 26 0.21 -17.49 -66.34
C GLU A 26 1.14 -16.73 -65.39
N ARG A 27 2.07 -16.01 -66.02
CA ARG A 27 3.11 -15.17 -65.41
C ARG A 27 2.46 -14.16 -64.47
N THR A 28 2.51 -14.46 -63.18
CA THR A 28 2.03 -13.58 -62.12
C THR A 28 3.22 -13.22 -61.24
N SER A 29 3.49 -11.91 -61.15
CA SER A 29 4.45 -11.34 -60.21
C SER A 29 4.17 -11.90 -58.83
N THR A 30 5.09 -12.73 -58.31
CA THR A 30 5.01 -13.30 -56.97
C THR A 30 5.19 -12.17 -55.95
N ILE A 31 4.10 -11.51 -55.61
CA ILE A 31 4.01 -10.73 -54.37
C ILE A 31 4.11 -11.79 -53.26
N MET A 32 5.28 -11.86 -52.61
CA MET A 32 5.43 -12.66 -51.39
C MET A 32 4.57 -12.02 -50.31
N VAL A 33 3.30 -12.41 -50.26
CA VAL A 33 2.44 -12.18 -49.10
C VAL A 33 3.07 -12.98 -47.98
N ARG A 34 3.84 -12.29 -47.12
CA ARG A 34 4.34 -12.86 -45.86
C ARG A 34 3.12 -13.26 -45.04
N SER A 35 2.76 -14.53 -45.08
CA SER A 35 1.79 -15.11 -44.15
C SER A 35 2.33 -14.87 -42.74
N ARG A 36 1.69 -13.97 -41.98
CA ARG A 36 1.91 -13.86 -40.54
C ARG A 36 1.73 -15.26 -39.95
N SER A 37 2.67 -15.70 -39.11
CA SER A 37 2.59 -17.05 -38.57
C SER A 37 1.38 -17.13 -37.64
N SER A 38 0.70 -18.28 -37.57
CA SER A 38 -0.44 -18.45 -36.65
C SER A 38 -0.05 -18.23 -35.18
N VAL A 39 1.25 -18.38 -34.87
CA VAL A 39 1.83 -18.11 -33.55
C VAL A 39 1.80 -16.62 -33.22
N ASP A 40 2.03 -15.75 -34.20
CA ASP A 40 2.03 -14.29 -34.00
C ASP A 40 0.62 -13.79 -33.63
N TYR A 41 -0.42 -14.38 -34.23
CA TYR A 41 -1.81 -14.02 -33.95
C TYR A 41 -2.27 -14.45 -32.55
N CYS A 42 -1.91 -15.65 -32.09
CA CYS A 42 -2.25 -16.09 -30.73
C CYS A 42 -1.60 -15.21 -29.66
N ASN A 43 -0.35 -14.79 -29.87
CA ASN A 43 0.35 -13.89 -28.95
C ASN A 43 -0.30 -12.50 -28.90
N GLU A 44 -0.77 -12.00 -30.04
CA GLU A 44 -1.46 -10.71 -30.14
C GLU A 44 -2.77 -10.72 -29.35
N VAL A 45 -3.60 -11.76 -29.50
CA VAL A 45 -4.86 -11.92 -28.76
C VAL A 45 -4.65 -12.10 -27.25
N GLU A 46 -3.64 -12.87 -26.85
CA GLU A 46 -3.33 -13.04 -25.43
C GLU A 46 -2.87 -11.71 -24.81
N TYR A 47 -2.03 -10.96 -25.53
CA TYR A 47 -1.57 -9.65 -25.11
C TYR A 47 -2.73 -8.66 -24.95
N THR A 48 -3.63 -8.56 -25.93
CA THR A 48 -4.78 -7.63 -25.86
C THR A 48 -5.68 -7.97 -24.68
N THR A 49 -5.97 -9.26 -24.46
CA THR A 49 -6.78 -9.74 -23.32
C THR A 49 -6.15 -9.34 -21.98
N GLN A 50 -4.82 -9.48 -21.84
CA GLN A 50 -4.11 -9.09 -20.61
C GLN A 50 -4.15 -7.58 -20.37
N ILE A 51 -4.00 -6.78 -21.42
CA ILE A 51 -4.09 -5.31 -21.34
C ILE A 51 -5.49 -4.86 -20.94
N GLU A 52 -6.54 -5.50 -21.47
CA GLU A 52 -7.93 -5.21 -21.09
C GLU A 52 -8.22 -5.54 -19.62
N GLU A 53 -7.80 -6.72 -19.16
CA GLU A 53 -7.99 -7.13 -17.77
C GLU A 53 -7.22 -6.24 -16.80
N MET A 54 -5.98 -5.87 -17.15
CA MET A 54 -5.18 -4.92 -16.35
C MET A 54 -5.84 -3.54 -16.30
N SER A 55 -6.40 -3.06 -17.42
CA SER A 55 -7.16 -1.80 -17.47
C SER A 55 -8.40 -1.84 -16.57
N ARG A 56 -9.12 -2.96 -16.53
CA ARG A 56 -10.28 -3.16 -15.66
C ARG A 56 -9.89 -3.09 -14.18
N LEU A 57 -8.86 -3.82 -13.78
CA LEU A 57 -8.38 -3.85 -12.38
C LEU A 57 -7.86 -2.48 -11.91
N LEU A 58 -7.17 -1.73 -12.79
CA LEU A 58 -6.73 -0.37 -12.50
C LEU A 58 -7.92 0.60 -12.35
N ALA A 59 -8.95 0.48 -13.18
CA ALA A 59 -10.16 1.29 -13.04
C ALA A 59 -10.90 1.04 -11.72
N GLU A 60 -11.04 -0.23 -11.32
CA GLU A 60 -11.69 -0.61 -10.05
C GLU A 60 -10.89 -0.19 -8.81
N SER A 61 -9.56 -0.10 -8.92
CA SER A 61 -8.70 0.29 -7.80
C SER A 61 -8.51 1.80 -7.68
N ASN A 62 -8.61 2.57 -8.77
CA ASN A 62 -8.34 4.00 -8.78
C ASN A 62 -9.20 4.82 -7.80
N GLU A 63 -10.50 4.53 -7.68
CA GLU A 63 -11.37 5.24 -6.73
C GLU A 63 -10.94 5.00 -5.28
N ASN A 64 -10.52 3.78 -4.96
CA ASN A 64 -10.04 3.42 -3.62
C ASN A 64 -8.66 4.02 -3.33
N LEU A 65 -7.76 4.03 -4.30
CA LEU A 65 -6.42 4.63 -4.16
C LEU A 65 -6.51 6.15 -3.98
N ALA A 66 -7.38 6.82 -4.73
CA ALA A 66 -7.63 8.25 -4.56
C ALA A 66 -8.12 8.58 -3.14
N ARG A 67 -9.07 7.78 -2.62
CA ARG A 67 -9.57 7.94 -1.25
C ARG A 67 -8.51 7.64 -0.19
N ILE A 68 -7.66 6.63 -0.41
CA ILE A 68 -6.54 6.32 0.49
C ILE A 68 -5.54 7.47 0.50
N LYS A 69 -5.21 8.04 -0.66
CA LYS A 69 -4.31 9.20 -0.79
C LYS A 69 -4.87 10.43 -0.06
N GLU A 70 -6.15 10.73 -0.24
CA GLU A 70 -6.83 11.81 0.47
C GLU A 70 -6.79 11.60 2.00
N LEU A 71 -7.10 10.37 2.46
CA LEU A 71 -7.02 10.04 3.89
C LEU A 71 -5.59 10.14 4.43
N ALA A 72 -4.59 9.73 3.67
CA ALA A 72 -3.18 9.82 4.05
C ALA A 72 -2.72 11.27 4.20
N GLU A 73 -3.06 12.16 3.25
CA GLU A 73 -2.76 13.59 3.36
C GLU A 73 -3.53 14.22 4.52
N ASN A 74 -4.81 13.90 4.71
CA ASN A 74 -5.58 14.38 5.86
C ASN A 74 -4.97 13.92 7.20
N ILE A 75 -4.49 12.68 7.29
CA ILE A 75 -3.83 12.15 8.50
C ILE A 75 -2.48 12.86 8.73
N LYS A 76 -1.76 13.17 7.67
CA LYS A 76 -0.49 13.91 7.72
C LYS A 76 -0.72 15.36 8.17
N ASP A 77 -1.75 16.03 7.65
CA ASP A 77 -2.15 17.39 8.03
C ASP A 77 -2.71 17.47 9.45
N LEU A 78 -3.30 16.38 9.93
CA LEU A 78 -3.71 16.22 11.32
C LEU A 78 -2.53 16.14 12.29
N GLU A 79 -1.29 16.27 11.79
CA GLU A 79 0.00 16.37 12.49
C GLU A 79 -0.23 16.52 13.99
N ILE A 80 -0.46 15.38 14.64
CA ILE A 80 -0.78 15.39 16.07
C ILE A 80 0.52 15.85 16.67
N GLN A 81 0.59 17.11 17.09
CA GLN A 81 1.79 17.70 17.65
C GLN A 81 2.30 16.70 18.67
N ASP A 82 3.44 16.09 18.36
CA ASP A 82 4.05 15.12 19.23
C ASP A 82 4.35 15.89 20.49
N ILE A 83 3.50 15.72 21.52
CA ILE A 83 3.72 16.34 22.82
C ILE A 83 5.04 15.77 23.26
N THR A 84 6.08 16.59 23.12
CA THR A 84 7.42 16.13 23.38
C THR A 84 7.50 15.87 24.87
N LEU A 85 8.38 14.95 25.27
CA LEU A 85 8.65 14.74 26.69
C LEU A 85 9.09 16.04 27.41
N ALA A 86 9.52 17.06 26.66
CA ALA A 86 9.85 18.38 27.15
C ALA A 86 8.61 19.21 27.54
N ASP A 87 7.45 18.98 26.91
CA ASP A 87 6.21 19.73 27.15
C ASP A 87 5.48 19.29 28.43
N LEU A 88 5.88 18.15 29.02
CA LEU A 88 5.33 17.63 30.29
C LEU A 88 5.68 18.51 31.52
N GLY A 89 6.43 19.60 31.35
CA GLY A 89 6.83 20.50 32.44
C GLY A 89 7.87 19.89 33.39
N SER A 90 8.20 20.61 34.46
CA SER A 90 9.27 20.22 35.42
C SER A 90 8.75 19.55 36.69
N SER A 91 7.52 19.03 36.69
CA SER A 91 6.99 18.36 37.88
C SER A 91 7.78 17.08 38.19
N PRO A 92 7.91 16.69 39.48
CA PRO A 92 8.55 15.44 39.87
C PRO A 92 7.97 14.22 39.14
N GLU A 93 6.65 14.22 38.93
CA GLU A 93 5.92 13.14 38.27
C GLU A 93 6.24 13.10 36.77
N ALA A 94 6.35 14.26 36.11
CA ALA A 94 6.84 14.34 34.73
C ALA A 94 8.29 13.85 34.60
N SER A 95 9.12 14.06 35.62
CA SER A 95 10.49 13.52 35.66
C SER A 95 10.51 11.99 35.74
N MET A 96 9.61 11.38 36.51
CA MET A 96 9.50 9.92 36.60
C MET A 96 9.05 9.32 35.27
N LEU A 97 8.01 9.88 34.64
CA LEU A 97 7.52 9.42 33.35
C LEU A 97 8.60 9.55 32.27
N ARG A 98 9.33 10.67 32.23
CA ARG A 98 10.48 10.85 31.32
C ARG A 98 11.55 9.79 31.50
N ARG A 99 11.89 9.44 32.76
CA ARG A 99 12.89 8.42 33.05
C ARG A 99 12.43 7.04 32.57
N ALA A 100 11.18 6.67 32.88
CA ALA A 100 10.62 5.39 32.45
C ALA A 100 10.61 5.27 30.92
N VAL A 101 10.22 6.33 30.20
CA VAL A 101 10.23 6.34 28.72
C VAL A 101 11.66 6.25 28.18
N ALA A 102 12.63 6.93 28.80
CA ALA A 102 14.03 6.84 28.39
C ALA A 102 14.61 5.42 28.61
N GLU A 103 14.29 4.77 29.73
CA GLU A 103 14.69 3.38 30.02
C GLU A 103 14.04 2.40 29.03
N ALA A 104 12.76 2.57 28.70
CA ALA A 104 12.09 1.74 27.72
C ALA A 104 12.67 1.88 26.31
N LYS A 105 13.01 3.11 25.88
CA LYS A 105 13.71 3.36 24.62
C LYS A 105 15.09 2.71 24.59
N ALA A 106 15.87 2.87 25.67
CA ALA A 106 17.19 2.24 25.77
C ALA A 106 17.11 0.70 25.72
N ALA A 107 16.06 0.11 26.31
CA ALA A 107 15.82 -1.34 26.23
C ALA A 107 15.46 -1.79 24.81
N VAL A 108 14.63 -1.02 24.08
CA VAL A 108 14.33 -1.28 22.66
C VAL A 108 15.60 -1.21 21.81
N ASP A 109 16.45 -0.21 22.03
CA ASP A 109 17.69 -0.02 21.26
C ASP A 109 18.72 -1.14 21.55
N THR A 110 18.77 -1.61 22.80
CA THR A 110 19.76 -2.62 23.24
C THR A 110 19.33 -4.05 22.90
N PHE A 111 18.06 -4.38 23.11
CA PHE A 111 17.56 -5.75 23.04
C PHE A 111 16.64 -5.99 21.84
N GLY A 112 16.25 -4.94 21.13
CA GLY A 112 15.28 -4.96 20.04
C GLY A 112 13.84 -4.75 20.52
N PRO A 113 12.94 -4.32 19.63
CA PRO A 113 11.58 -3.89 19.98
C PRO A 113 10.68 -5.00 20.52
N ASN A 114 10.95 -6.25 20.13
CA ASN A 114 10.14 -7.41 20.51
C ASN A 114 10.73 -8.21 21.69
N SER A 115 11.78 -7.70 22.34
CA SER A 115 12.44 -8.37 23.47
C SER A 115 11.57 -8.38 24.73
N ALA A 116 11.85 -9.31 25.65
CA ALA A 116 11.15 -9.38 26.93
C ALA A 116 11.48 -8.16 27.80
N GLU A 117 12.71 -7.67 27.71
CA GLU A 117 13.27 -6.51 28.39
C GLU A 117 12.57 -5.23 27.92
N ALA A 118 12.47 -5.00 26.61
CA ALA A 118 11.72 -3.87 26.07
C ALA A 118 10.26 -3.88 26.54
N ARG A 119 9.60 -5.05 26.47
CA ARG A 119 8.21 -5.20 26.94
C ARG A 119 8.05 -4.94 28.43
N LEU A 120 9.02 -5.34 29.26
CA LEU A 120 9.00 -5.07 30.70
C LEU A 120 9.18 -3.59 30.99
N SER A 121 10.15 -2.93 30.35
CA SER A 121 10.37 -1.49 30.53
C SER A 121 9.16 -0.65 30.10
N TRP A 122 8.45 -1.06 29.04
CA TRP A 122 7.19 -0.40 28.66
C TRP A 122 6.08 -0.59 29.70
N LYS A 123 5.97 -1.75 30.35
CA LYS A 123 5.03 -1.92 31.47
C LYS A 123 5.33 -0.98 32.64
N ASP A 124 6.58 -0.60 32.83
CA ASP A 124 6.94 0.36 33.87
C ASP A 124 6.57 1.80 33.46
N VAL A 125 6.54 2.11 32.16
CA VAL A 125 5.91 3.34 31.64
C VAL A 125 4.40 3.32 31.91
N ASP A 126 3.72 2.20 31.67
CA ASP A 126 2.29 2.05 31.94
C ASP A 126 1.98 2.35 33.42
N LYS A 127 2.74 1.73 34.33
CA LYS A 127 2.61 1.99 35.79
C LYS A 127 2.89 3.44 36.14
N ALA A 128 3.97 4.04 35.61
CA ALA A 128 4.29 5.44 35.87
C ALA A 128 3.17 6.37 35.39
N THR A 129 2.46 5.98 34.33
CA THR A 129 1.31 6.71 33.78
C THR A 129 0.04 6.52 34.62
N GLU A 130 -0.19 5.31 35.14
CA GLU A 130 -1.30 5.00 36.05
C GLU A 130 -1.13 5.67 37.43
N GLU A 131 0.08 5.68 37.97
CA GLU A 131 0.42 6.40 39.21
C GLU A 131 0.27 7.92 39.03
N TYR A 132 0.68 8.45 37.87
CA TYR A 132 0.45 9.86 37.51
C TYR A 132 -1.04 10.20 37.48
N GLN A 133 -1.87 9.24 37.11
CA GLN A 133 -3.31 9.41 37.08
C GLN A 133 -3.87 9.59 38.50
N TYR A 134 -3.39 8.91 39.54
CA TYR A 134 -4.05 8.91 40.85
C TYR A 134 -3.30 9.74 41.91
N ASN A 135 -3.44 11.07 41.89
CA ASN A 135 -3.01 11.88 43.04
C ASN A 135 -4.13 11.95 44.10
N GLU A 136 -3.99 11.12 45.13
CA GLU A 136 -4.98 10.97 46.20
C GLU A 136 -5.14 12.23 47.06
N GLN A 137 -4.13 13.12 47.08
CA GLN A 137 -4.11 14.33 47.91
C GLN A 137 -4.96 15.49 47.36
N SER A 138 -5.21 15.55 46.05
CA SER A 138 -6.02 16.62 45.46
C SER A 138 -7.52 16.31 45.46
N GLY A 139 -7.93 15.04 45.55
CA GLY A 139 -9.33 14.61 45.35
C GLY A 139 -9.86 14.85 43.92
N GLU A 140 -9.21 15.73 43.17
CA GLU A 140 -9.35 15.94 41.74
C GLU A 140 -8.40 15.01 41.00
N LYS A 141 -8.98 14.29 40.06
CA LYS A 141 -8.22 13.50 39.09
C LYS A 141 -7.39 14.49 38.24
N PRO A 142 -6.04 14.46 38.26
CA PRO A 142 -5.16 15.40 37.55
C PRO A 142 -5.49 15.54 36.06
N TRP A 143 -6.03 14.49 35.46
CA TRP A 143 -6.46 14.46 34.08
C TRP A 143 -7.73 15.29 33.78
N GLN A 144 -8.40 15.82 34.80
CA GLN A 144 -9.50 16.79 34.68
C GLN A 144 -9.02 18.24 34.68
N SER A 145 -7.83 18.54 35.22
CA SER A 145 -7.31 19.91 35.30
C SER A 145 -6.62 20.38 34.02
N HIS A 146 -6.08 19.46 33.21
CA HIS A 146 -5.50 19.78 31.91
C HIS A 146 -5.83 18.73 30.84
N PRO A 147 -6.69 19.07 29.85
CA PRO A 147 -7.05 18.19 28.73
C PRO A 147 -5.86 17.67 27.92
N SER A 148 -4.75 18.43 27.89
CA SER A 148 -3.51 18.07 27.19
C SER A 148 -2.85 16.79 27.72
N TYR A 149 -2.99 16.46 29.00
CA TYR A 149 -2.30 15.31 29.60
C TYR A 149 -3.02 13.97 29.37
N ARG A 150 -4.35 13.97 29.19
CA ARG A 150 -5.09 12.76 28.79
C ARG A 150 -4.67 12.30 27.42
N TYR A 151 -4.55 13.27 26.51
CA TYR A 151 -4.04 13.02 25.18
C TYR A 151 -2.58 12.60 25.26
N SER A 152 -1.69 13.32 25.95
CA SER A 152 -0.25 12.98 25.96
C SER A 152 0.07 11.57 26.47
N ALA A 153 -0.56 11.12 27.57
CA ALA A 153 -0.31 9.81 28.14
C ALA A 153 -0.86 8.66 27.26
N ALA A 154 -2.11 8.78 26.82
CA ALA A 154 -2.72 7.80 25.93
C ALA A 154 -2.06 7.82 24.53
N HIS A 155 -1.57 8.98 24.08
CA HIS A 155 -0.80 9.18 22.86
C HIS A 155 0.56 8.51 22.95
N ILE A 156 1.32 8.72 24.03
CA ILE A 156 2.59 8.02 24.28
C ILE A 156 2.35 6.50 24.28
N LEU A 157 1.32 6.02 24.97
CA LEU A 157 0.94 4.61 24.98
C LEU A 157 0.55 4.07 23.59
N ALA A 158 -0.27 4.81 22.84
CA ALA A 158 -0.72 4.42 21.51
C ALA A 158 0.42 4.43 20.47
N HIS A 159 1.33 5.40 20.58
CA HIS A 159 2.55 5.50 19.76
C HIS A 159 3.44 4.27 19.94
N HIS A 160 3.49 3.69 21.14
CA HIS A 160 4.37 2.55 21.44
C HIS A 160 3.71 1.17 21.30
N ASN A 161 2.48 0.97 21.78
CA ASN A 161 1.84 -0.35 21.74
C ASN A 161 1.44 -0.79 20.33
N TYR A 162 1.16 0.15 19.43
CA TYR A 162 0.69 -0.20 18.10
C TYR A 162 1.72 -0.02 17.00
N ASN A 163 2.94 0.47 17.31
CA ASN A 163 3.84 0.99 16.27
C ASN A 163 3.08 1.94 15.31
N ALA A 164 2.01 2.58 15.81
CA ALA A 164 1.00 3.29 15.02
C ALA A 164 1.35 4.75 14.81
N VAL A 165 2.62 5.11 15.02
CA VAL A 165 3.16 6.20 14.22
C VAL A 165 3.11 5.68 12.80
N VAL A 166 2.09 6.13 12.08
CA VAL A 166 2.07 6.02 10.65
C VAL A 166 3.34 6.72 10.18
N ASP A 167 4.39 5.93 9.93
CA ASP A 167 5.71 6.44 9.60
C ASP A 167 5.56 7.34 8.37
N SER A 168 5.88 8.63 8.53
CA SER A 168 5.77 9.61 7.45
C SER A 168 6.51 9.14 6.20
N LYS A 169 7.59 8.38 6.36
CA LYS A 169 8.30 7.74 5.26
C LYS A 169 7.46 6.65 4.61
N VAL A 170 6.80 5.78 5.39
CA VAL A 170 5.91 4.73 4.85
C VAL A 170 4.72 5.35 4.12
N LEU A 171 4.13 6.44 4.62
CA LEU A 171 3.10 7.18 3.88
C LEU A 171 3.62 7.79 2.59
N SER A 172 4.83 8.36 2.62
CA SER A 172 5.45 8.94 1.44
C SER A 172 5.76 7.86 0.39
N ASP A 173 6.28 6.70 0.82
CA ASP A 173 6.55 5.55 -0.03
C ASP A 173 5.23 4.97 -0.62
N ALA A 174 4.16 4.94 0.18
CA ALA A 174 2.83 4.53 -0.27
C ALA A 174 2.24 5.53 -1.29
N ALA A 175 2.33 6.83 -1.04
CA ALA A 175 1.89 7.88 -1.97
C ALA A 175 2.66 7.80 -3.30
N TRP A 176 3.99 7.60 -3.23
CA TRP A 176 4.81 7.40 -4.42
C TRP A 176 4.40 6.14 -5.20
N SER A 177 4.09 5.05 -4.50
CA SER A 177 3.61 3.81 -5.13
C SER A 177 2.26 4.00 -5.83
N ILE A 178 1.36 4.84 -5.28
CA ILE A 178 0.11 5.24 -5.93
C ILE A 178 0.41 6.01 -7.21
N ASP A 179 1.34 6.96 -7.19
CA ASP A 179 1.71 7.73 -8.39
C ASP A 179 2.30 6.83 -9.49
N GLN A 180 3.04 5.76 -9.12
CA GLN A 180 3.51 4.75 -10.09
C GLN A 180 2.34 3.95 -10.70
N LEU A 181 1.29 3.66 -9.93
CA LEU A 181 0.09 3.00 -10.44
C LEU A 181 -0.68 3.91 -11.41
N ASP A 182 -0.76 5.22 -11.13
CA ASP A 182 -1.34 6.19 -12.07
C ASP A 182 -0.56 6.25 -13.39
N ALA A 183 0.77 6.25 -13.32
CA ALA A 183 1.63 6.21 -14.51
C ALA A 183 1.42 4.92 -15.33
N LEU A 184 1.28 3.77 -14.65
CA LEU A 184 0.96 2.50 -15.30
C LEU A 184 -0.42 2.53 -15.98
N ALA A 185 -1.44 3.09 -15.30
CA ALA A 185 -2.77 3.25 -15.88
C ALA A 185 -2.74 4.13 -17.14
N HIS A 186 -1.97 5.22 -17.12
CA HIS A 186 -1.77 6.06 -18.30
C HIS A 186 -1.11 5.29 -19.45
N PHE A 187 -0.07 4.50 -19.17
CA PHE A 187 0.57 3.64 -20.17
C PHE A 187 -0.43 2.63 -20.78
N VAL A 188 -1.21 1.95 -19.94
CA VAL A 188 -2.24 0.99 -20.39
C VAL A 188 -3.27 1.64 -21.30
N ASN A 189 -3.68 2.88 -21.00
CA ASN A 189 -4.63 3.60 -21.85
C ASN A 189 -4.04 3.98 -23.21
N ILE A 190 -2.76 4.40 -23.26
CA ILE A 190 -2.06 4.63 -24.53
C ILE A 190 -2.01 3.33 -25.35
N GLU A 191 -1.67 2.22 -24.69
CA GLU A 191 -1.56 0.94 -25.36
C GLU A 191 -2.91 0.45 -25.90
N LYS A 192 -3.99 0.60 -25.12
CA LYS A 192 -5.35 0.33 -25.60
C LYS A 192 -5.71 1.18 -26.82
N ALA A 193 -5.38 2.47 -26.81
CA ALA A 193 -5.62 3.35 -27.95
C ALA A 193 -4.85 2.89 -29.20
N ARG A 194 -3.60 2.46 -29.03
CA ARG A 194 -2.76 1.91 -30.11
C ARG A 194 -3.37 0.64 -30.71
N LEU A 195 -3.87 -0.26 -29.87
CA LEU A 195 -4.52 -1.49 -30.32
C LEU A 195 -5.79 -1.21 -31.12
N VAL A 196 -6.63 -0.27 -30.67
CA VAL A 196 -7.84 0.16 -31.39
C VAL A 196 -7.49 0.75 -32.76
N GLU A 197 -6.43 1.55 -32.85
CA GLU A 197 -5.96 2.11 -34.14
C GLU A 197 -5.42 1.02 -35.08
N SER A 198 -4.68 0.04 -34.54
CA SER A 198 -4.17 -1.11 -35.30
C SER A 198 -5.31 -1.95 -35.90
N ASP A 199 -6.36 -2.22 -35.12
CA ASP A 199 -7.54 -2.96 -35.58
C ASP A 199 -8.30 -2.18 -36.67
N ALA A 200 -8.40 -0.85 -36.54
CA ALA A 200 -9.05 0.01 -37.54
C ALA A 200 -8.33 0.02 -38.91
N LEU A 201 -7.01 -0.22 -38.93
CA LEU A 201 -6.20 -0.31 -40.15
C LEU A 201 -6.27 -1.70 -40.81
N HIS A 202 -6.78 -2.72 -40.10
CA HIS A 202 -6.89 -4.10 -40.56
C HIS A 202 -8.29 -4.70 -40.33
N PRO A 203 -9.36 -4.10 -40.90
CA PRO A 203 -10.75 -4.55 -40.71
C PRO A 203 -11.07 -5.90 -41.37
#